data_AF-A0A1G3P5E5-F1
#
_entry.id   AF-A0A1G3P5E5-F1
#
_cell.length_a   1.000
_cell.length_b   1.000
_cell.length_c   1.000
_cell.angle_alpha   90.00
_cell.angle_beta   90.00
_cell.angle_gamma   90.00
#
_symmetry.space_group_name_H-M   'P 1'
#
loop_
_entity.id
_entity.type
_entity.pdbx_description
1 polymer ?
#
loop_
_entity_poly.entity_id
_entity_poly.type
_entity_poly.pdbx_seq_one_letter_code
_entity_poly.pdbx_strand_id
1 'polypeptide(L)'
;MSGSLWGHYSDTVNLASRIEGLTKIYKVFIIITENTYNELYDLSIFDIREIDLVKVKGKTRNIKIFEVFNGDNRIVKIQKKETKELFTDGLTKYREGNFSECISIFKKCRKLAPGDTLPIIYIERCNYLLNYPPSSKWDGVSEITIK
;
A
#
# COMPACT_ATOMS: atom_id res chain seq x y z
N MET A 1 21.64 40.93 -6.96
CA MET A 1 20.80 40.26 -7.97
C MET A 1 21.34 38.87 -8.20
N SER A 2 20.45 37.86 -8.14
CA SER A 2 20.59 36.48 -8.64
C SER A 2 21.73 35.63 -8.07
N GLY A 3 21.55 34.41 -7.57
CA GLY A 3 20.44 33.46 -7.44
C GLY A 3 20.96 32.34 -6.53
N SER A 4 20.12 31.58 -5.84
CA SER A 4 19.68 30.28 -6.39
C SER A 4 18.58 29.69 -5.51
N LEU A 5 17.34 29.68 -6.02
CA LEU A 5 16.15 29.04 -5.46
C LEU A 5 15.78 27.81 -6.29
N TRP A 6 16.62 26.77 -6.33
CA TRP A 6 16.29 25.52 -7.06
C TRP A 6 16.82 24.25 -6.37
N GLY A 7 16.66 24.15 -5.05
CA GLY A 7 16.98 22.93 -4.28
C GLY A 7 15.77 22.11 -3.83
N HIS A 8 14.58 22.70 -3.76
CA HIS A 8 13.43 22.08 -3.06
C HIS A 8 12.36 21.45 -3.96
N TYR A 9 12.45 21.58 -5.29
CA TYR A 9 11.42 21.07 -6.21
C TYR A 9 11.72 19.68 -6.79
N SER A 10 12.97 19.20 -6.72
CA SER A 10 13.38 17.96 -7.38
C SER A 10 12.87 16.70 -6.67
N ASP A 11 12.92 16.65 -5.34
CA ASP A 11 12.51 15.47 -4.58
C ASP A 11 10.99 15.29 -4.53
N THR A 12 10.23 16.39 -4.44
CA THR A 12 8.77 16.36 -4.38
C THR A 12 8.14 15.97 -5.72
N VAL A 13 8.68 16.47 -6.85
CA VAL A 13 8.20 16.11 -8.19
C VAL A 13 8.53 14.64 -8.51
N ASN A 14 9.70 14.18 -8.09
CA ASN A 14 10.08 12.78 -8.24
C ASN A 14 9.16 11.87 -7.40
N LEU A 15 8.87 12.25 -6.15
CA LEU A 15 7.91 11.54 -5.29
C LEU A 15 6.49 11.48 -5.89
N ALA A 16 5.98 12.58 -6.42
CA ALA A 16 4.65 12.63 -7.02
C ALA A 16 4.50 11.69 -8.23
N SER A 17 5.48 11.69 -9.15
CA SER A 17 5.48 10.78 -10.31
C SER A 17 5.56 9.29 -9.91
N ARG A 18 6.29 8.98 -8.83
CA ARG A 18 6.39 7.63 -8.28
C ARG A 18 5.09 7.18 -7.65
N ILE A 19 4.43 8.07 -6.91
CA ILE A 19 3.09 7.82 -6.33
C ILE A 19 2.08 7.54 -7.45
N GLU A 20 2.13 8.27 -8.56
CA GLU A 20 1.27 7.98 -9.72
C GLU A 20 1.51 6.56 -10.27
N GLY A 21 2.77 6.11 -10.35
CA GLY A 21 3.10 4.73 -10.72
C GLY A 21 2.49 3.69 -9.75
N LEU A 22 2.53 3.96 -8.45
CA LEU A 22 1.96 3.09 -7.42
C LEU A 22 0.43 3.04 -7.50
N THR A 23 -0.25 4.18 -7.74
CA THR A 23 -1.72 4.21 -7.86
C THR A 23 -2.22 3.27 -8.98
N LYS A 24 -1.48 3.18 -10.10
CA LYS A 24 -1.77 2.23 -11.19
C LYS A 24 -1.58 0.78 -10.78
N ILE A 25 -0.51 0.48 -10.03
CA ILE A 25 -0.22 -0.87 -9.54
C ILE A 25 -1.27 -1.33 -8.51
N TYR A 26 -1.54 -0.49 -7.52
CA TYR A 26 -2.46 -0.80 -6.42
C TYR A 26 -3.93 -0.58 -6.78
N LYS A 27 -4.21 0.06 -7.93
CA LYS A 27 -5.57 0.38 -8.41
C LYS A 27 -6.38 1.20 -7.40
N VAL A 28 -5.74 2.18 -6.79
CA VAL A 28 -6.36 3.14 -5.84
C VAL A 28 -6.16 4.56 -6.33
N PHE A 29 -7.01 5.50 -5.91
CA PHE A 29 -6.95 6.88 -6.38
C PHE A 29 -5.81 7.70 -5.75
N ILE A 30 -5.59 7.54 -4.43
CA ILE A 30 -4.64 8.36 -3.68
C ILE A 30 -3.80 7.43 -2.80
N ILE A 31 -2.48 7.55 -2.93
CA ILE A 31 -1.51 6.91 -2.03
C ILE A 31 -0.72 8.01 -1.32
N ILE A 32 -0.56 7.86 -0.01
CA ILE A 32 0.31 8.70 0.81
C ILE A 32 1.38 7.84 1.49
N THR A 33 2.50 8.47 1.83
CA THR A 33 3.60 7.80 2.54
C THR A 33 3.40 7.86 4.05
N GLU A 34 4.14 7.02 4.79
CA GLU A 34 4.25 7.10 6.26
C GLU A 34 4.57 8.51 6.77
N ASN A 35 5.45 9.25 6.08
CA ASN A 35 5.78 10.63 6.48
C ASN A 35 4.56 11.55 6.39
N THR A 36 3.87 11.53 5.24
CA THR A 36 2.66 12.32 5.03
C THR A 36 1.57 11.94 6.03
N TYR A 37 1.38 10.64 6.28
CA TYR A 37 0.40 10.15 7.25
C TYR A 37 0.67 10.70 8.66
N ASN A 38 1.93 10.72 9.10
CA ASN A 38 2.32 11.21 10.42
C ASN A 38 2.21 12.75 10.57
N GLU A 39 2.20 13.50 9.47
CA GLU A 39 2.05 14.96 9.46
C GLU A 39 0.58 15.42 9.41
N LEU A 40 -0.38 14.49 9.28
CA LEU A 40 -1.80 14.84 9.30
C LEU A 40 -2.25 15.23 10.71
N TYR A 41 -2.78 16.46 10.84
CA TYR A 41 -3.25 17.01 12.12
C TYR A 41 -4.47 16.29 12.69
N ASP A 42 -5.38 15.87 11.84
CA ASP A 42 -6.61 15.17 12.24
C ASP A 42 -6.83 13.98 11.29
N LEU A 43 -6.71 12.76 11.83
CA LEU A 43 -6.94 11.53 11.07
C LEU A 43 -8.42 11.17 10.98
N SER A 44 -9.28 11.74 11.83
CA SER A 44 -10.71 11.39 11.90
C SER A 44 -11.50 11.86 10.68
N ILE A 45 -11.00 12.87 9.96
CA ILE A 45 -11.60 13.38 8.72
C ILE A 45 -11.26 12.53 7.50
N PHE A 46 -10.27 11.64 7.60
CA PHE A 46 -9.79 10.85 6.47
C PHE A 46 -10.15 9.37 6.60
N ASP A 47 -10.59 8.81 5.47
CA ASP A 47 -10.77 7.38 5.30
C ASP A 47 -9.44 6.82 4.80
N ILE A 48 -8.63 6.31 5.74
CA ILE A 48 -7.26 5.84 5.48
C ILE A 48 -7.06 4.41 5.98
N ARG A 49 -6.34 3.59 5.21
CA ARG A 49 -5.76 2.34 5.70
C ARG A 49 -4.37 2.10 5.10
N GLU A 50 -3.56 1.36 5.83
CA GLU A 50 -2.27 0.87 5.33
C GLU A 50 -2.52 -0.13 4.20
N ILE A 51 -1.76 -0.02 3.10
CA ILE A 51 -1.95 -0.90 1.94
C ILE A 51 -0.70 -1.70 1.58
N ASP A 52 0.51 -1.24 1.95
CA ASP A 52 1.73 -2.02 1.76
C ASP A 52 2.92 -1.48 2.58
N LEU A 53 3.97 -2.29 2.68
CA LEU A 53 5.32 -1.89 3.08
C LEU A 53 6.23 -2.07 1.86
N VAL A 54 6.85 -0.98 1.40
CA VAL A 54 7.61 -0.95 0.14
C VAL A 54 9.07 -0.55 0.36
N LYS A 55 9.95 -1.10 -0.48
CA LYS A 55 11.37 -0.77 -0.49
C LYS A 55 11.66 0.42 -1.42
N VAL A 56 12.36 1.43 -0.90
CA VAL A 56 12.80 2.58 -1.70
C VAL A 56 14.22 2.34 -2.20
N LYS A 57 14.47 2.56 -3.48
CA LYS A 57 15.81 2.40 -4.05
C LYS A 57 16.79 3.35 -3.35
N GLY A 58 17.91 2.80 -2.89
CA GLY A 58 18.98 3.59 -2.26
C GLY A 58 18.72 4.00 -0.81
N LYS A 59 17.61 3.60 -0.20
CA LYS A 59 17.38 3.74 1.25
C LYS A 59 17.41 2.37 1.93
N THR A 60 17.95 2.34 3.15
CA THR A 60 18.01 1.12 3.97
C THR A 60 16.68 0.78 4.65
N ARG A 61 15.76 1.75 4.74
CA ARG A 61 14.50 1.62 5.46
C ARG A 61 13.32 1.42 4.49
N ASN A 62 12.49 0.42 4.80
CA ASN A 62 11.19 0.21 4.15
C ASN A 62 10.21 1.28 4.62
N ILE A 63 9.35 1.76 3.72
CA ILE A 63 8.33 2.75 4.04
C ILE A 63 6.94 2.15 3.94
N LYS A 64 6.09 2.46 4.91
CA LYS A 64 4.66 2.14 4.79
C LYS A 64 4.01 3.10 3.81
N ILE A 65 3.05 2.58 3.06
CA ILE A 65 2.17 3.38 2.21
C ILE A 65 0.72 3.10 2.57
N PHE A 66 -0.09 4.14 2.43
CA PHE A 66 -1.49 4.15 2.82
C PHE A 66 -2.32 4.61 1.63
N GLU A 67 -3.52 4.07 1.48
CA GLU A 67 -4.51 4.68 0.59
C GLU A 67 -5.38 5.67 1.36
N VAL A 68 -5.75 6.77 0.68
CA VAL A 68 -6.80 7.68 1.14
C VAL A 68 -8.01 7.47 0.23
N PHE A 69 -9.10 6.92 0.77
CA PHE A 69 -10.25 6.45 -0.01
C PHE A 69 -11.52 7.28 0.22
N ASN A 70 -11.40 8.50 0.72
CA ASN A 70 -12.52 9.45 0.89
C ASN A 70 -13.33 9.66 -0.40
N GLY A 71 -12.66 9.62 -1.56
CA GLY A 71 -13.25 9.84 -2.88
C GLY A 71 -13.96 8.63 -3.50
N ASP A 72 -13.86 7.45 -2.90
CA ASP A 72 -14.54 6.26 -3.41
C ASP A 72 -16.07 6.42 -3.31
N ASN A 73 -16.80 5.68 -4.15
CA ASN A 73 -18.26 5.58 -4.03
C ASN A 73 -18.62 5.12 -2.60
N ARG A 74 -19.72 5.69 -2.06
CA ARG A 74 -20.24 5.40 -0.71
C ARG A 74 -20.26 3.91 -0.35
N ILE A 75 -20.68 3.04 -1.28
CA ILE A 75 -20.75 1.58 -1.03
C ILE A 75 -19.35 1.00 -0.82
N VAL A 76 -18.39 1.35 -1.68
CA VAL A 76 -17.00 0.88 -1.58
C VAL A 76 -16.34 1.39 -0.29
N LYS A 77 -16.61 2.64 0.11
CA LYS A 77 -16.09 3.18 1.37
C LYS A 77 -16.57 2.40 2.59
N ILE A 78 -17.87 2.10 2.66
CA ILE A 78 -18.44 1.32 3.76
C ILE A 78 -17.79 -0.07 3.81
N GLN A 79 -17.70 -0.74 2.67
CA GLN A 79 -17.07 -2.06 2.54
C GLN A 79 -15.59 -2.06 2.96
N LYS A 80 -14.80 -1.06 2.53
CA LYS A 80 -13.39 -0.89 2.94
C LYS A 80 -13.26 -0.64 4.44
N LYS A 81 -14.16 0.14 5.05
CA LYS A 81 -14.20 0.35 6.50
C LYS A 81 -14.51 -0.93 7.26
N GLU A 82 -15.52 -1.68 6.84
CA GLU A 82 -15.94 -2.94 7.47
C GLU A 82 -14.84 -4.01 7.40
N THR A 83 -14.08 -4.02 6.31
CA THR A 83 -12.99 -4.99 6.10
C THR A 83 -11.61 -4.50 6.56
N LYS A 84 -11.50 -3.29 7.13
CA LYS A 84 -10.20 -2.65 7.43
C LYS A 84 -9.30 -3.51 8.33
N GLU A 85 -9.83 -4.01 9.45
CA GLU A 85 -9.06 -4.86 10.37
C GLU A 85 -8.68 -6.19 9.71
N LEU A 86 -9.62 -6.82 9.01
CA LEU A 86 -9.36 -8.06 8.28
C LEU A 86 -8.28 -7.87 7.19
N PHE A 87 -8.25 -6.71 6.54
CA PHE A 87 -7.21 -6.36 5.59
C PHE A 87 -5.85 -6.23 6.26
N THR A 88 -5.78 -5.56 7.41
CA THR A 88 -4.56 -5.44 8.23
C THR A 88 -4.03 -6.80 8.67
N ASP A 89 -4.91 -7.73 9.05
CA ASP A 89 -4.52 -9.10 9.38
C ASP A 89 -3.91 -9.82 8.16
N GLY A 90 -4.49 -9.62 6.98
CA GLY A 90 -3.96 -10.14 5.72
C GLY A 90 -2.55 -9.63 5.42
N LEU A 91 -2.30 -8.32 5.61
CA LEU A 91 -0.97 -7.73 5.49
C LEU A 91 0.02 -8.33 6.50
N THR A 92 -0.44 -8.61 7.72
CA THR A 92 0.40 -9.22 8.76
C THR A 92 0.83 -10.63 8.35
N LYS A 93 -0.11 -11.46 7.87
CA LYS A 93 0.21 -12.81 7.37
C LYS A 93 1.10 -12.79 6.14
N TYR A 94 0.93 -11.82 5.26
CA TYR A 94 1.84 -11.60 4.14
C TYR A 94 3.27 -11.33 4.62
N ARG A 95 3.45 -10.46 5.61
CA ARG A 95 4.77 -10.12 6.17
C ARG A 95 5.45 -11.29 6.87
N GLU A 96 4.68 -12.10 7.57
CA GLU A 96 5.15 -13.31 8.24
C GLU A 96 5.54 -14.43 7.25
N GLY A 97 5.22 -14.28 5.95
CA GLY A 97 5.43 -15.31 4.94
C GLY A 97 4.38 -16.42 4.98
N ASN A 98 3.31 -16.25 5.76
CA ASN A 98 2.20 -17.21 5.84
C ASN A 98 1.20 -16.95 4.70
N PHE A 99 1.64 -17.27 3.48
CA PHE A 99 0.91 -16.95 2.25
C PHE A 99 -0.43 -17.67 2.14
N SER A 100 -0.55 -18.90 2.64
CA SER A 100 -1.82 -19.66 2.63
C SER A 100 -2.88 -19.00 3.50
N GLU A 101 -2.52 -18.56 4.71
CA GLU A 101 -3.45 -17.83 5.59
C GLU A 101 -3.78 -16.45 5.04
N CYS A 102 -2.78 -15.74 4.50
CA CYS A 102 -2.94 -14.48 3.79
C CYS A 102 -3.99 -14.58 2.67
N ILE A 103 -3.90 -15.60 1.80
CA ILE A 103 -4.88 -15.85 0.72
C ILE A 103 -6.29 -16.07 1.30
N SER A 104 -6.41 -16.86 2.37
CA SER A 104 -7.70 -17.13 3.02
C SER A 104 -8.35 -15.84 3.52
N ILE A 105 -7.57 -14.97 4.17
CA ILE A 105 -8.03 -13.68 4.68
C ILE A 105 -8.45 -12.77 3.52
N PHE A 106 -7.62 -12.60 2.49
CA PHE A 106 -7.96 -11.72 1.37
C PHE A 106 -9.12 -12.23 0.51
N LYS A 107 -9.35 -13.55 0.43
CA LYS A 107 -10.59 -14.10 -0.16
C LYS A 107 -11.83 -13.70 0.65
N LYS A 108 -11.74 -13.65 1.99
CA LYS A 108 -12.83 -13.14 2.83
C LYS A 108 -13.04 -11.64 2.62
N CYS A 109 -11.97 -10.83 2.57
CA CYS A 109 -12.06 -9.41 2.23
C CYS A 109 -12.79 -9.21 0.90
N ARG A 110 -12.42 -9.94 -0.15
CA ARG A 110 -13.05 -9.85 -1.47
C ARG A 110 -14.54 -10.23 -1.45
N LYS A 111 -14.93 -11.19 -0.61
CA LYS A 111 -16.34 -11.58 -0.46
C LYS A 111 -17.17 -10.48 0.22
N LEU A 112 -16.62 -9.82 1.23
CA LEU A 112 -17.28 -8.77 2.01
C LEU A 112 -17.24 -7.41 1.30
N ALA A 113 -16.16 -7.13 0.60
CA ALA A 113 -15.87 -5.89 -0.11
C ALA A 113 -15.55 -6.16 -1.59
N PRO A 114 -16.53 -6.59 -2.41
CA PRO A 114 -16.28 -6.91 -3.82
C PRO A 114 -15.83 -5.72 -4.67
N GLY A 115 -16.11 -4.48 -4.23
CA GLY A 115 -15.61 -3.26 -4.88
C GLY A 115 -14.18 -2.88 -4.51
N ASP A 116 -13.58 -3.56 -3.52
CA ASP A 116 -12.19 -3.36 -3.13
C ASP A 116 -11.27 -4.30 -3.92
N THR A 117 -10.42 -3.72 -4.76
CA THR A 117 -9.55 -4.48 -5.67
C THR A 117 -8.21 -4.88 -5.06
N LEU A 118 -7.79 -4.24 -3.96
CA LEU A 118 -6.50 -4.51 -3.32
C LEU A 118 -6.32 -5.97 -2.86
N PRO A 119 -7.33 -6.65 -2.27
CA PRO A 119 -7.21 -8.06 -1.91
C PRO A 119 -6.81 -8.98 -3.07
N ILE A 120 -7.19 -8.65 -4.31
CA ILE A 120 -6.83 -9.45 -5.49
C ILE A 120 -5.32 -9.45 -5.72
N ILE A 121 -4.68 -8.28 -5.57
CA ILE A 121 -3.23 -8.12 -5.74
C ILE A 121 -2.48 -9.02 -4.76
N TYR A 122 -2.92 -9.07 -3.50
CA TYR A 122 -2.27 -9.93 -2.50
C TYR A 122 -2.51 -11.42 -2.74
N ILE A 123 -3.71 -11.81 -3.18
CA ILE A 123 -3.97 -13.20 -3.57
C ILE A 123 -3.02 -13.62 -4.70
N GLU A 124 -2.86 -12.79 -5.73
CA GLU A 124 -1.97 -13.06 -6.86
C GLU A 124 -0.50 -13.16 -6.41
N ARG A 125 -0.02 -12.22 -5.58
CA ARG A 125 1.33 -12.24 -5.02
C ARG A 125 1.60 -13.49 -4.19
N CYS A 126 0.68 -13.84 -3.29
CA CYS A 126 0.83 -15.04 -2.46
C CYS A 126 0.83 -16.32 -3.28
N ASN A 127 -0.04 -16.43 -4.29
CA ASN A 127 -0.01 -17.57 -5.20
C ASN A 127 1.31 -17.67 -5.95
N TYR A 128 1.86 -16.54 -6.40
CA TYR A 128 3.19 -16.50 -7.02
C TYR A 128 4.27 -16.99 -6.05
N LEU A 129 4.32 -16.46 -4.83
CA LEU A 129 5.32 -16.82 -3.81
C LEU A 129 5.20 -18.27 -3.33
N LEU A 130 4.01 -18.86 -3.37
CA LEU A 130 3.84 -20.29 -3.11
C LEU A 130 4.39 -21.18 -4.23
N ASN A 131 4.27 -20.74 -5.49
CA ASN A 131 4.80 -21.48 -6.65
C ASN A 131 6.30 -21.22 -6.87
N TYR A 132 6.77 -20.04 -6.49
CA TYR A 132 8.14 -19.57 -6.67
C TYR A 132 8.66 -19.00 -5.33
N PRO A 133 8.93 -19.87 -4.34
CA PRO A 133 9.38 -19.43 -3.04
C PRO A 133 10.73 -18.70 -3.16
N PRO A 134 10.95 -17.64 -2.35
CA PRO A 134 12.21 -16.91 -2.37
C PRO A 134 13.37 -17.84 -1.98
N SER A 135 14.53 -17.66 -2.64
CA SER A 135 15.74 -18.43 -2.36
C SER A 135 16.34 -18.14 -0.97
N SER A 136 15.95 -17.02 -0.37
CA SER A 136 16.31 -16.59 0.98
C SER A 136 15.08 -16.46 1.87
N LYS A 137 15.29 -16.29 3.18
CA LYS A 137 14.21 -15.97 4.11
C LYS A 137 13.44 -14.73 3.61
N TRP A 138 12.12 -14.86 3.58
CA TRP A 138 11.20 -13.77 3.23
C TRP A 138 11.38 -12.58 4.17
N ASP A 139 11.50 -11.38 3.62
CA ASP A 139 11.76 -10.14 4.38
C ASP A 139 10.49 -9.33 4.68
N GLY A 140 9.33 -9.81 4.21
CA GLY A 140 8.03 -9.20 4.48
C GLY A 140 7.64 -8.07 3.55
N VAL A 141 8.41 -7.79 2.49
CA VAL A 141 8.27 -6.57 1.67
C VAL A 141 7.94 -6.93 0.23
N SER A 142 7.04 -6.16 -0.40
CA SER A 142 6.86 -6.28 -1.85
C SER A 142 8.05 -5.66 -2.60
N GLU A 143 8.59 -6.37 -3.60
CA GLU A 143 9.64 -5.83 -4.49
C GLU A 143 9.09 -4.83 -5.51
N ILE A 144 8.25 -3.89 -5.07
CA ILE A 144 7.90 -2.72 -5.88
C ILE A 144 8.88 -1.63 -5.48
N THR A 145 9.99 -1.59 -6.21
CA THR A 145 11.00 -0.57 -5.99
C THR A 145 10.47 0.78 -6.43
N ILE A 146 10.28 1.68 -5.48
CA ILE A 146 10.16 3.10 -5.76
C ILE A 146 11.56 3.58 -6.18
N LYS A 147 11.81 3.67 -7.50
CA LYS A 147 13.05 4.24 -8.07
C LYS A 147 13.10 5.73 -7.78
#